data_AF-A0A2V7V2T7-F1
#
_entry.id   AF-A0A2V7V2T7-F1
#
_cell.length_a   1.000
_cell.length_b   1.000
_cell.length_c   1.000
_cell.angle_alpha   90.00
_cell.angle_beta   90.00
_cell.angle_gamma   90.00
#
_symmetry.space_group_name_H-M   'P 1'
#
loop_
_entity.id
_entity.type
_entity.pdbx_description
1 polymer ?
#
loop_
_entity_poly.entity_id
_entity_poly.type
_entity_poly.pdbx_seq_one_letter_code
_entity_poly.pdbx_strand_id
1 'polypeptide(L)'
;MDTQKARCVECRSEISVPGSYAHGDHVKCPTCGTRHKVVRSGEAVRLVLADITPLKEALRANEAQVSRLEAELRHARHSFRIGVNGIGFGVVYVVWQIALKERPIGTDLVWEAVGVAVLTGVLLELANFFFFAKRKQMSRLSREIEEVEAEGRALQQKLREASRV
;
A
#
# COMPACT_ATOMS: atom_id res chain seq x y z
N MET A 1 -28.65 -34.08 -30.14
CA MET A 1 -27.95 -32.93 -29.51
C MET A 1 -26.47 -33.24 -29.59
N ASP A 2 -25.73 -32.53 -30.44
CA ASP A 2 -24.31 -32.82 -30.65
C ASP A 2 -23.49 -32.41 -29.44
N THR A 3 -22.81 -33.35 -28.82
CA THR A 3 -21.89 -33.13 -27.70
C THR A 3 -20.47 -33.41 -28.15
N GLN A 4 -19.58 -32.42 -28.02
CA GLN A 4 -18.17 -32.58 -28.34
C GLN A 4 -17.35 -32.75 -27.07
N LYS A 5 -16.36 -33.65 -27.12
CA LYS A 5 -15.48 -33.95 -25.99
C LYS A 5 -14.25 -33.04 -26.06
N ALA A 6 -13.91 -32.42 -24.94
CA ALA A 6 -12.67 -31.66 -24.78
C ALA A 6 -12.01 -32.03 -23.44
N ARG A 7 -10.71 -31.78 -23.29
CA ARG A 7 -10.00 -32.05 -22.04
C ARG A 7 -9.93 -30.80 -21.19
N CYS A 8 -10.16 -30.97 -19.89
CA CYS A 8 -9.86 -29.96 -18.89
C CYS A 8 -8.38 -29.57 -18.98
N VAL A 9 -8.10 -28.27 -18.94
CA VAL A 9 -6.72 -27.76 -18.96
C VAL A 9 -5.99 -28.12 -17.66
N GLU A 10 -6.72 -28.14 -16.53
CA GLU A 10 -6.18 -28.33 -15.19
C GLU A 10 -6.05 -29.83 -14.84
N CYS A 11 -7.17 -30.53 -14.65
CA CYS A 11 -7.15 -31.93 -14.20
C CYS A 11 -7.08 -32.96 -15.34
N ARG A 12 -7.00 -32.52 -16.60
CA ARG A 12 -6.98 -33.38 -17.80
C ARG A 12 -8.18 -34.32 -17.99
N SER A 13 -9.21 -34.24 -17.15
CA SER A 13 -10.44 -35.03 -17.29
C SER A 13 -11.18 -34.67 -18.57
N GLU A 14 -11.94 -35.62 -19.11
CA GLU A 14 -12.79 -35.39 -20.28
C GLU A 14 -14.04 -34.60 -19.87
N ILE A 15 -14.37 -33.56 -20.64
CA ILE A 15 -15.52 -32.67 -20.45
C ILE A 15 -16.38 -32.75 -21.71
N SER A 16 -17.65 -33.08 -21.55
CA SER A 16 -18.64 -33.01 -22.62
C SER A 16 -19.17 -31.57 -22.75
N VAL A 17 -18.84 -30.91 -23.85
CA VAL A 17 -19.31 -29.56 -24.18
C VAL A 17 -20.53 -29.68 -25.10
N PRO A 18 -21.72 -29.23 -24.67
CA PRO A 18 -22.91 -29.26 -25.52
C PRO A 18 -22.74 -28.34 -26.75
N GLY A 19 -23.33 -28.74 -27.88
CA GLY A 19 -23.34 -27.97 -29.12
C GLY A 19 -24.04 -26.60 -29.00
N SER A 20 -24.87 -26.42 -27.97
CA SER A 20 -25.50 -25.13 -27.64
C SER A 20 -24.52 -24.06 -27.13
N TYR A 21 -23.31 -24.43 -26.71
CA TYR A 21 -22.29 -23.49 -26.25
C TYR A 21 -21.56 -22.87 -27.44
N ALA A 22 -21.66 -21.55 -27.57
CA ALA A 22 -21.00 -20.73 -28.57
C ALA A 22 -19.53 -20.47 -28.21
N HIS A 23 -18.77 -19.94 -29.17
CA HIS A 23 -17.42 -19.43 -28.91
C HIS A 23 -17.49 -18.30 -27.88
N GLY A 24 -16.70 -18.40 -26.80
CA GLY A 24 -16.69 -17.42 -25.72
C GLY A 24 -17.56 -17.79 -24.52
N ASP A 25 -18.41 -18.82 -24.63
CA ASP A 25 -19.18 -19.33 -23.50
C ASP A 25 -18.30 -20.02 -22.47
N HIS A 26 -18.82 -20.16 -21.26
CA HIS A 26 -18.07 -20.72 -20.14
C HIS A 26 -18.65 -22.06 -19.72
N VAL A 27 -17.84 -23.12 -19.79
CA VAL A 27 -18.19 -24.45 -19.30
C VAL A 27 -17.41 -24.78 -18.03
N LYS A 28 -18.08 -25.37 -17.04
CA LYS A 28 -17.46 -25.78 -15.79
C LYS A 28 -17.00 -27.24 -15.89
N CYS A 29 -15.77 -27.54 -15.49
CA CYS A 29 -15.31 -28.92 -15.37
C CYS A 29 -16.11 -29.63 -14.25
N PRO A 30 -16.72 -30.79 -14.51
CA PRO A 30 -17.45 -31.53 -13.48
C PRO A 30 -16.52 -32.19 -12.44
N THR A 31 -15.24 -32.40 -12.78
CA THR A 31 -14.27 -33.11 -11.95
C THR A 31 -13.56 -32.18 -10.96
N CYS A 32 -12.87 -31.14 -11.44
CA CYS A 32 -12.13 -30.20 -10.59
C CYS A 32 -12.87 -28.88 -10.35
N GLY A 33 -13.87 -28.58 -11.17
CA GLY A 33 -14.65 -27.35 -11.06
C GLY A 33 -14.22 -26.24 -12.02
N THR A 34 -13.07 -26.31 -12.70
CA THR A 34 -12.50 -25.20 -13.51
C THR A 34 -13.52 -24.61 -14.46
N ARG A 35 -13.68 -23.28 -14.45
CA ARG A 35 -14.39 -22.59 -15.53
C ARG A 35 -13.46 -22.41 -16.72
N HIS A 36 -13.84 -22.99 -17.84
CA HIS A 36 -13.14 -22.87 -19.10
C HIS A 36 -13.97 -22.05 -20.08
N LYS A 37 -13.30 -21.15 -20.81
CA LYS A 37 -13.84 -20.50 -22.00
C LYS A 37 -13.80 -21.50 -23.17
N VAL A 38 -14.93 -21.69 -23.82
CA VAL A 38 -15.08 -22.54 -25.00
C VAL A 38 -14.55 -21.78 -26.21
N VAL A 39 -13.52 -22.33 -26.84
CA VAL A 39 -12.95 -21.81 -28.09
C VAL A 39 -13.21 -22.83 -29.19
N ARG A 40 -14.16 -22.51 -30.07
CA ARG A 40 -14.42 -23.28 -31.30
C ARG A 40 -13.51 -22.79 -32.43
N SER A 41 -12.82 -23.71 -33.09
CA SER A 41 -12.01 -23.46 -34.29
C SER A 41 -12.35 -24.53 -35.32
N GLY A 42 -13.25 -24.17 -36.26
CA GLY A 42 -13.84 -25.15 -37.19
C GLY A 42 -14.64 -26.22 -36.46
N GLU A 43 -14.34 -27.50 -36.73
CA GLU A 43 -15.00 -28.66 -36.11
C GLU A 43 -14.47 -29.00 -34.70
N ALA A 44 -13.34 -28.41 -34.27
CA ALA A 44 -12.70 -28.73 -33.01
C ALA A 44 -13.11 -27.74 -31.88
N VAL A 45 -13.39 -28.29 -30.70
CA VAL A 45 -13.55 -27.52 -29.44
C VAL A 45 -12.28 -27.60 -28.62
N ARG A 46 -11.76 -26.45 -28.24
CA ARG A 46 -10.69 -26.30 -27.24
C ARG A 46 -11.24 -25.56 -26.03
N LEU A 47 -10.75 -25.94 -24.86
CA LEU A 47 -11.04 -25.27 -23.60
C LEU A 47 -9.82 -24.46 -23.19
N VAL A 48 -10.04 -23.18 -22.89
CA VAL A 48 -9.01 -22.27 -22.35
C VAL A 48 -9.46 -21.88 -20.94
N LEU A 49 -8.54 -21.67 -19.99
CA LEU A 49 -8.94 -21.13 -18.67
C LEU A 49 -9.71 -19.81 -18.88
N ALA A 50 -10.81 -19.63 -18.14
CA ALA A 50 -11.47 -18.33 -18.07
C ALA A 50 -10.42 -17.30 -17.63
N ASP A 51 -10.22 -16.29 -18.46
CA ASP A 51 -8.99 -15.49 -18.50
C ASP A 51 -8.66 -14.86 -17.13
N ILE A 52 -7.60 -15.36 -16.48
CA ILE A 52 -7.09 -14.83 -15.21
C ILE A 52 -6.18 -13.61 -15.41
N THR A 53 -5.87 -13.27 -16.66
CA THR A 53 -5.04 -12.12 -17.04
C THR A 53 -5.54 -10.79 -16.47
N PRO A 54 -6.83 -10.39 -16.61
CA PRO A 54 -7.33 -9.14 -16.03
C PRO A 54 -7.21 -9.10 -14.50
N LEU A 55 -7.39 -10.23 -13.81
CA LEU A 55 -7.21 -10.31 -12.36
C LEU A 55 -5.73 -10.15 -11.95
N LYS A 56 -4.81 -10.71 -12.72
CA LYS A 56 -3.36 -10.54 -12.49
C LYS A 56 -2.89 -9.12 -12.78
N GLU A 57 -3.43 -8.48 -13.82
CA GLU A 57 -3.14 -7.09 -14.15
C GLU A 57 -3.66 -6.15 -13.08
N ALA A 58 -4.90 -6.37 -12.60
CA ALA A 58 -5.46 -5.61 -11.49
C ALA A 58 -4.62 -5.76 -10.21
N LEU A 59 -4.13 -6.97 -9.90
CA LEU A 59 -3.25 -7.20 -8.76
C LEU A 59 -1.92 -6.46 -8.90
N ARG A 60 -1.28 -6.51 -10.08
CA ARG A 60 -0.03 -5.76 -10.34
C ARG A 60 -0.23 -4.25 -10.21
N ALA A 61 -1.35 -3.72 -10.70
CA ALA A 61 -1.67 -2.30 -10.56
C ALA A 61 -1.86 -1.91 -9.09
N ASN A 62 -2.53 -2.75 -8.30
CA ASN A 62 -2.71 -2.56 -6.86
C ASN A 62 -1.36 -2.58 -6.11
N GLU A 63 -0.50 -3.56 -6.37
CA GLU A 63 0.86 -3.62 -5.79
C GLU A 63 1.70 -2.38 -6.13
N ALA A 64 1.61 -1.89 -7.37
CA ALA A 64 2.28 -0.65 -7.77
C ALA A 64 1.75 0.57 -6.99
N GLN A 65 0.43 0.65 -6.78
CA GLN A 65 -0.21 1.72 -6.02
C GLN A 65 0.21 1.69 -4.53
N VAL A 66 0.25 0.51 -3.91
CA VAL A 66 0.77 0.34 -2.53
C VAL A 66 2.21 0.83 -2.46
N SER A 67 3.07 0.39 -3.38
CA SER A 67 4.49 0.75 -3.37
C SER A 67 4.72 2.27 -3.45
N ARG A 68 3.85 2.97 -4.20
CA ARG A 68 3.89 4.43 -4.33
C ARG A 68 3.44 5.11 -3.05
N LEU A 69 2.31 4.70 -2.47
CA LEU A 69 1.80 5.26 -1.21
C LEU A 69 2.77 5.02 -0.05
N GLU A 70 3.40 3.84 0.00
CA GLU A 70 4.47 3.56 0.97
C GLU A 70 5.70 4.45 0.79
N ALA A 71 6.09 4.74 -0.46
CA ALA A 71 7.19 5.66 -0.75
C ALA A 71 6.87 7.09 -0.28
N GLU A 72 5.65 7.58 -0.55
CA GLU A 72 5.17 8.88 -0.07
C GLU A 72 5.15 8.93 1.47
N LEU A 73 4.72 7.85 2.11
CA LEU A 73 4.69 7.74 3.57
C LEU A 73 6.09 7.66 4.18
N ARG A 74 7.05 6.96 3.55
CA ARG A 74 8.47 6.97 3.96
C ARG A 74 9.09 8.35 3.82
N HIS A 75 8.77 9.07 2.74
CA HIS A 75 9.25 10.43 2.53
C HIS A 75 8.68 11.38 3.61
N ALA A 76 7.38 11.25 3.92
CA ALA A 76 6.75 11.97 5.01
C ALA A 76 7.45 11.69 6.35
N ARG A 77 7.77 10.42 6.66
CA ARG A 77 8.49 10.00 7.89
C ARG A 77 9.94 10.48 7.96
N HIS A 78 10.69 10.52 6.85
CA HIS A 78 12.10 10.92 6.89
C HIS A 78 12.31 12.39 7.29
N SER A 79 11.28 13.22 7.10
CA SER A 79 11.28 14.63 7.52
C SER A 79 11.08 14.87 9.02
N PHE A 80 10.96 13.81 9.85
CA PHE A 80 10.64 13.89 11.29
C PHE A 80 11.83 13.91 12.26
N ARG A 81 13.09 13.99 11.79
CA ARG A 81 14.25 13.85 12.69
C ARG A 81 14.67 15.09 13.49
N ILE A 82 13.92 16.20 13.41
CA ILE A 82 14.23 17.42 14.18
C ILE A 82 13.11 17.64 15.20
N GLY A 83 13.14 16.83 16.26
CA GLY A 83 12.11 16.85 17.30
C GLY A 83 12.70 16.46 18.64
N VAL A 84 13.79 17.13 19.04
CA VAL A 84 14.36 17.01 20.40
C VAL A 84 14.13 18.34 21.12
N ASN A 85 13.17 18.31 22.05
CA ASN A 85 12.85 19.26 23.11
C ASN A 85 13.66 20.57 23.14
N GLY A 86 13.06 21.67 22.69
CA GLY A 86 13.69 23.01 22.75
C GLY A 86 13.86 23.59 24.17
N ILE A 87 13.25 22.99 25.20
CA ILE A 87 13.65 23.24 26.60
C ILE A 87 15.09 22.72 26.84
N GLY A 88 15.44 21.58 26.26
CA GLY A 88 16.79 21.01 26.33
C GLY A 88 17.82 21.89 25.63
N PHE A 89 17.48 22.50 24.48
CA PHE A 89 18.38 23.42 23.78
C PHE A 89 18.62 24.72 24.55
N GLY A 90 17.58 25.29 25.20
CA GLY A 90 17.74 26.47 26.06
C GLY A 90 18.66 26.19 27.26
N VAL A 91 18.47 25.04 27.91
CA VAL A 91 19.34 24.61 29.02
C VAL A 91 20.77 24.34 28.55
N VAL A 92 20.96 23.66 27.42
CA VAL A 92 22.29 23.42 26.83
C VAL A 92 22.99 24.73 26.46
N TYR A 93 22.27 25.72 25.91
CA TYR A 93 22.84 27.01 25.56
C TYR A 93 23.35 27.77 26.80
N VAL A 94 22.56 27.80 27.87
CA VAL A 94 22.95 28.44 29.14
C VAL A 94 24.14 27.70 29.77
N VAL A 95 24.11 26.36 29.81
CA VAL A 95 25.23 25.55 30.30
C VAL A 95 26.49 25.78 29.47
N TRP A 96 26.39 25.88 28.15
CA TRP A 96 27.52 26.15 27.25
C TRP A 96 28.13 27.54 27.49
N GLN A 97 27.31 28.58 27.65
CA GLN A 97 27.79 29.95 27.93
C GLN A 97 28.50 30.04 29.28
N ILE A 98 27.97 29.38 30.31
CA ILE A 98 28.56 29.41 31.67
C ILE A 98 29.84 28.56 31.73
N ALA A 99 29.81 27.35 31.15
CA ALA A 99 30.92 26.39 31.30
C ALA A 99 32.11 26.64 30.36
N LEU A 100 31.89 27.24 29.17
CA LEU A 100 32.94 27.40 28.15
C LEU A 100 33.34 28.85 27.88
N LYS A 101 32.52 29.84 28.26
CA LYS A 101 32.81 31.26 28.00
C LYS A 101 33.05 32.11 29.25
N GLU A 102 33.00 31.51 30.45
CA GLU A 102 33.22 32.18 31.74
C GLU A 102 32.43 33.49 31.91
N ARG A 103 31.25 33.59 31.28
CA ARG A 103 30.45 34.81 31.38
C ARG A 103 29.90 34.95 32.82
N PRO A 104 30.01 36.14 33.43
CA PRO A 104 29.43 36.39 34.74
C PRO A 104 27.91 36.27 34.66
N ILE A 105 27.31 35.70 35.71
CA ILE A 105 25.86 35.58 35.82
C ILE A 105 25.30 36.99 36.05
N GLY A 106 24.89 37.65 34.96
CA GLY A 106 24.35 39.00 34.95
C GLY A 106 22.91 39.05 34.44
N THR A 107 22.23 40.18 34.67
CA THR A 107 20.88 40.43 34.16
C THR A 107 20.81 40.48 32.63
N ASP A 108 21.92 40.73 31.92
CA ASP A 108 21.99 40.66 30.46
C ASP A 108 21.88 39.20 29.95
N LEU A 109 22.56 38.27 30.63
CA LEU A 109 22.56 36.84 30.33
C LEU A 109 21.17 36.25 30.55
N VAL A 110 20.45 36.75 31.57
CA VAL A 110 19.07 36.36 31.84
C VAL A 110 18.15 36.83 30.71
N TRP A 111 18.32 38.06 30.21
CA TRP A 111 17.52 38.56 29.08
C TRP A 111 17.84 37.84 27.75
N GLU A 112 19.12 37.55 27.47
CA GLU A 112 19.50 36.70 26.35
C GLU A 112 18.89 35.29 26.46
N ALA A 113 18.95 34.67 27.65
CA ALA A 113 18.37 33.36 27.90
C ALA A 113 16.85 33.35 27.73
N VAL A 114 16.16 34.40 28.20
CA VAL A 114 14.71 34.57 27.98
C VAL A 114 14.40 34.73 26.50
N GLY A 115 15.18 35.53 25.77
CA GLY A 115 15.04 35.71 24.33
C GLY A 115 15.21 34.39 23.56
N VAL A 116 16.24 33.61 23.89
CA VAL A 116 16.45 32.26 23.33
C VAL A 116 15.30 31.35 23.72
N ALA A 117 14.86 31.33 24.98
CA ALA A 117 13.76 30.48 25.44
C ALA A 117 12.44 30.77 24.71
N VAL A 118 12.09 32.05 24.53
CA VAL A 118 10.89 32.47 23.80
C VAL A 118 10.99 32.11 22.31
N LEU A 119 12.12 32.43 21.67
CA LEU A 119 12.32 32.11 20.25
C LEU A 119 12.27 30.59 20.02
N THR A 120 12.92 29.82 20.90
CA THR A 120 12.93 28.36 20.82
C THR A 120 11.54 27.80 21.11
N GLY A 121 10.80 28.37 22.07
CA GLY A 121 9.41 28.00 22.38
C GLY A 121 8.47 28.22 21.19
N VAL A 122 8.55 29.38 20.54
CA VAL A 122 7.75 29.69 19.34
C VAL A 122 8.10 28.77 18.17
N LEU A 123 9.40 28.51 17.95
CA LEU A 123 9.85 27.58 16.91
C LEU A 123 9.39 26.14 17.18
N LEU A 124 9.37 25.72 18.45
CA LEU A 124 8.83 24.41 18.84
C LEU A 124 7.33 24.32 18.64
N GLU A 125 6.57 25.35 18.99
CA GLU A 125 5.13 25.38 18.76
C GLU A 125 4.81 25.34 17.26
N LEU A 126 5.55 26.10 16.44
CA LEU A 126 5.48 26.00 14.98
C LEU A 126 5.82 24.59 14.49
N ALA A 127 6.91 24.00 14.98
CA ALA A 127 7.28 22.63 14.64
C ALA A 127 6.20 21.63 15.06
N ASN A 128 5.57 21.82 16.21
CA ASN A 128 4.49 20.97 16.71
C ASN A 128 3.21 21.15 15.89
N PHE A 129 2.88 22.37 15.47
CA PHE A 129 1.78 22.65 14.54
C PHE A 129 1.99 21.95 13.20
N PHE A 130 3.21 22.04 12.62
CA PHE A 130 3.59 21.30 11.43
C PHE A 130 3.57 19.78 11.66
N PHE A 131 3.92 19.32 12.85
CA PHE A 131 3.86 17.91 13.26
C PHE A 131 2.43 17.40 13.26
N PHE A 132 1.47 18.13 13.84
CA PHE A 132 0.05 17.76 13.83
C PHE A 132 -0.52 17.74 12.41
N ALA A 133 -0.20 18.73 11.59
CA ALA A 133 -0.61 18.78 10.19
C ALA A 133 -0.07 17.57 9.39
N LYS A 134 1.22 17.25 9.54
CA LYS A 134 1.83 16.07 8.92
C LYS A 134 1.30 14.76 9.48
N ARG A 135 1.00 14.69 10.78
CA ARG A 135 0.41 13.49 11.39
C ARG A 135 -0.94 13.16 10.78
N LYS A 136 -1.76 14.17 10.47
CA LYS A 136 -3.03 14.00 9.76
C LYS A 136 -2.83 13.49 8.32
N GLN A 137 -1.79 13.97 7.63
CA GLN A 137 -1.44 13.45 6.30
C GLN A 137 -0.95 12.00 6.36
N MET A 138 -0.08 11.66 7.33
CA MET A 138 0.40 10.29 7.52
C MET A 138 -0.74 9.33 7.89
N SER A 139 -1.68 9.73 8.75
CA SER A 139 -2.84 8.88 9.08
C SER A 139 -3.74 8.66 7.87
N ARG A 140 -3.92 9.68 7.03
CA ARG A 140 -4.67 9.56 5.78
C ARG A 140 -3.99 8.57 4.81
N LEU A 141 -2.69 8.74 4.55
CA LEU A 141 -1.93 7.84 3.69
C LEU A 141 -1.91 6.40 4.22
N SER A 142 -1.79 6.23 5.55
CA SER A 142 -1.83 4.90 6.17
C SER A 142 -3.17 4.21 5.95
N ARG A 143 -4.27 4.96 6.05
CA ARG A 143 -5.62 4.43 5.81
C ARG A 143 -5.84 4.08 4.33
N GLU A 144 -5.39 4.94 3.42
CA GLU A 144 -5.45 4.64 1.98
C GLU A 144 -4.64 3.38 1.62
N ILE A 145 -3.47 3.16 2.25
CA ILE A 145 -2.72 1.90 2.10
C ILE A 145 -3.51 0.70 2.61
N GLU A 146 -4.12 0.80 3.79
CA GLU A 146 -4.89 -0.30 4.39
C GLU A 146 -6.10 -0.70 3.53
N GLU A 147 -6.79 0.28 2.93
CA GLU A 147 -7.90 0.06 2.00
C GLU A 147 -7.42 -0.64 0.72
N VAL A 148 -6.32 -0.16 0.12
CA VAL A 148 -5.75 -0.75 -1.11
C VAL A 148 -5.20 -2.16 -0.85
N GLU A 149 -4.57 -2.41 0.30
CA GLU A 149 -4.13 -3.76 0.70
C GLU A 149 -5.31 -4.71 0.90
N ALA A 150 -6.42 -4.23 1.47
CA ALA A 150 -7.62 -5.04 1.62
C ALA A 150 -8.20 -5.46 0.25
N GLU A 151 -8.22 -4.54 -0.72
CA GLU A 151 -8.57 -4.84 -2.11
C GLU A 151 -7.61 -5.86 -2.75
N GLY A 152 -6.30 -5.70 -2.51
CA GLY A 152 -5.27 -6.63 -2.98
C GLY A 152 -5.48 -8.05 -2.40
N ARG A 153 -5.78 -8.17 -1.11
CA ARG A 153 -6.14 -9.45 -0.46
C ARG A 153 -7.38 -10.08 -1.08
N ALA A 154 -8.42 -9.28 -1.37
CA ALA A 154 -9.62 -9.76 -2.04
C ALA A 154 -9.35 -10.23 -3.47
N LEU A 155 -8.52 -9.52 -4.24
CA LEU A 155 -8.08 -9.94 -5.58
C LEU A 155 -7.25 -11.22 -5.54
N GLN A 156 -6.33 -11.35 -4.58
CA GLN A 156 -5.58 -12.58 -4.37
C GLN A 156 -6.48 -13.76 -4.00
N GLN A 157 -7.50 -13.54 -3.17
CA GLN A 157 -8.47 -14.58 -2.84
C GLN A 157 -9.26 -15.00 -4.09
N LYS A 158 -9.75 -14.05 -4.89
CA LYS A 158 -10.42 -14.34 -6.17
C LYS A 158 -9.51 -15.08 -7.15
N LEU A 159 -8.23 -14.75 -7.19
CA LEU A 159 -7.23 -15.48 -8.00
C LEU A 159 -7.03 -16.91 -7.50
N ARG A 160 -6.91 -17.12 -6.18
CA ARG A 160 -6.81 -18.47 -5.59
C ARG A 160 -8.06 -19.28 -5.84
N GLU A 161 -9.24 -18.69 -5.70
CA GLU A 161 -10.51 -19.35 -6.01
C GLU A 161 -10.65 -19.65 -7.50
N ALA A 162 -10.18 -18.76 -8.38
CA ALA A 162 -10.15 -19.01 -9.82
C ALA A 162 -9.07 -20.03 -10.24
N SER A 163 -7.98 -20.18 -9.47
CA SER A 163 -6.89 -21.12 -9.78
C SER A 163 -7.04 -22.49 -9.12
N ARG A 164 -7.83 -22.61 -8.05
CA ARG A 164 -8.08 -23.87 -7.33
C ARG A 164 -9.23 -24.69 -7.94
N VAL A 165 -9.87 -24.13 -8.96
CA VAL A 165 -11.07 -24.63 -9.60
C VAL A 165 -10.62 -25.13 -10.95
#